data_AF-A0A419DCG4-F1
#
_entry.id   AF-A0A419DCG4-F1
#
_cell.length_a   1.000
_cell.length_b   1.000
_cell.length_c   1.000
_cell.angle_alpha   90.00
_cell.angle_beta   90.00
_cell.angle_gamma   90.00
#
_symmetry.space_group_name_H-M   'P 1'
#
loop_
_entity.id
_entity.type
_entity.pdbx_description
1 polymer ?
#
loop_
_entity_poly.entity_id
_entity_poly.type
_entity_poly.pdbx_seq_one_letter_code
_entity_poly.pdbx_strand_id
1 'polypeptide(L)' 'MAYDVDELQCRFTYHAPKEGQPEMYESIRKNALHLAYILVEHCPESRELSLALTHLEEAVFWANAAIARRG' A
#
# COMPACT_ATOMS: atom_id res chain seq x y z
N MET A 1 -0.08 -19.76 -18.77
CA MET A 1 -0.39 -19.55 -17.34
C MET A 1 -1.90 -19.57 -17.20
N ALA A 2 -2.46 -20.54 -16.48
CA ALA A 2 -3.85 -20.48 -16.06
C ALA A 2 -3.92 -19.62 -14.80
N TYR A 3 -4.81 -18.64 -14.78
CA TYR A 3 -5.07 -17.86 -13.57
C TYR A 3 -5.86 -18.72 -12.58
N ASP A 4 -5.51 -18.63 -11.30
CA ASP A 4 -6.34 -19.21 -10.23
C ASP A 4 -7.59 -18.36 -10.06
N VAL A 5 -8.76 -18.96 -10.28
CA VAL A 5 -10.06 -18.29 -10.23
C VAL A 5 -10.36 -17.80 -8.81
N ASP A 6 -9.97 -18.58 -7.80
CA ASP A 6 -10.19 -18.22 -6.40
C ASP A 6 -9.33 -17.01 -6.02
N GLU A 7 -8.10 -16.95 -6.53
CA GLU A 7 -7.22 -15.80 -6.36
C GLU A 7 -7.78 -14.55 -7.05
N LEU A 8 -8.35 -14.68 -8.25
CA LEU A 8 -8.99 -13.57 -8.92
C LEU A 8 -10.20 -13.06 -8.10
N GLN A 9 -11.06 -13.94 -7.61
CA GLN A 9 -12.18 -13.54 -6.77
C GLN A 9 -11.71 -12.84 -5.49
N CYS A 10 -10.67 -13.36 -4.83
CA CYS A 10 -10.05 -12.73 -3.68
C CYS A 10 -9.51 -11.32 -4.01
N ARG A 11 -8.89 -11.14 -5.19
CA ARG A 11 -8.33 -9.84 -5.58
C ARG A 11 -9.36 -8.78 -5.91
N PHE A 12 -10.50 -9.18 -6.47
CA PHE A 12 -11.52 -8.28 -7.03
C PHE A 12 -12.81 -8.19 -6.21
N THR A 13 -12.88 -8.84 -5.04
CA THR A 13 -14.00 -8.66 -4.10
C THR A 13 -13.73 -7.61 -3.04
N TYR A 14 -14.79 -7.11 -2.42
CA TYR A 14 -14.70 -6.23 -1.26
C TYR A 14 -14.42 -7.05 0.01
N HIS A 15 -13.42 -6.62 0.77
CA HIS A 15 -13.09 -7.18 2.07
C HIS A 15 -13.39 -6.17 3.16
N ALA A 16 -14.48 -6.40 3.90
CA ALA A 16 -14.84 -5.55 5.03
C ALA A 16 -13.75 -5.64 6.11
N PRO A 17 -13.30 -4.50 6.70
CA PRO A 17 -12.30 -4.52 7.75
C PRO A 17 -12.76 -5.34 8.97
N LYS A 18 -11.86 -6.19 9.47
CA LYS A 18 -12.02 -6.87 10.77
C LYS A 18 -11.49 -6.01 11.91
N GLU A 19 -11.82 -6.37 13.15
CA GLU A 19 -11.26 -5.73 14.34
C GLU A 19 -9.72 -5.72 14.30
N GLY A 20 -9.11 -4.57 14.60
CA GLY A 20 -7.66 -4.38 14.56
C GLY A 20 -7.07 -4.04 13.17
N GLN A 21 -7.78 -4.33 12.07
CA GLN A 21 -7.28 -4.00 10.72
C GLN A 21 -7.25 -2.49 10.44
N PRO A 22 -8.25 -1.67 10.83
CA PRO A 22 -8.17 -0.22 10.70
C PRO A 22 -6.88 0.38 11.26
N GLU A 23 -6.49 -0.04 12.45
CA GLU A 23 -5.28 0.42 13.14
C GLU A 23 -4.01 0.02 12.38
N MET A 24 -3.99 -1.17 11.78
CA MET A 24 -2.89 -1.61 10.91
C MET A 24 -2.79 -0.75 9.66
N TYR A 25 -3.91 -0.45 8.99
CA TYR A 25 -3.93 0.43 7.80
C TYR A 25 -3.44 1.84 8.15
N GLU A 26 -3.89 2.40 9.26
CA GLU A 26 -3.47 3.71 9.75
C GLU A 26 -1.98 3.75 10.06
N SER A 27 -1.46 2.73 10.74
CA SER A 27 -0.03 2.61 11.03
C SER A 27 0.82 2.62 9.76
N ILE A 28 0.44 1.83 8.75
CA ILE A 28 1.15 1.79 7.46
C ILE A 28 1.12 3.15 6.78
N ARG A 29 -0.06 3.76 6.65
CA ARG A 29 -0.20 5.07 5.97
C ARG A 29 0.57 6.17 6.70
N LYS A 30 0.55 6.18 8.03
CA LYS A 30 1.29 7.16 8.85
C LYS A 30 2.80 7.05 8.63
N ASN A 31 3.34 5.84 8.64
CA ASN A 31 4.78 5.64 8.44
C ASN A 31 5.21 5.91 7.00
N ALA A 32 4.39 5.56 6.01
CA ALA A 32 4.65 5.91 4.61
C ALA A 32 4.61 7.42 4.39
N LEU A 33 3.64 8.14 4.97
CA LEU A 33 3.59 9.60 4.90
C LEU A 33 4.85 10.24 5.52
N HIS A 34 5.31 9.71 6.65
CA HIS A 34 6.55 10.18 7.27
C HIS A 34 7.76 10.00 6.34
N LEU A 35 7.91 8.83 5.70
CA LEU A 35 8.97 8.60 4.73
C LEU A 35 8.82 9.51 3.49
N ALA A 36 7.59 9.75 3.01
CA ALA A 36 7.35 10.67 1.90
C ALA A 36 7.85 12.09 2.22
N TYR A 37 7.62 12.59 3.44
CA TYR A 37 8.18 13.87 3.87
C TYR A 37 9.71 13.88 3.87
N ILE A 38 10.36 12.83 4.37
CA ILE A 38 11.82 12.69 4.33
C ILE A 38 12.34 12.72 2.87
N LEU A 39 11.66 12.03 1.95
CA LEU A 39 12.05 12.01 0.54
C LEU A 39 11.95 13.40 -0.09
N VAL A 40 10.85 14.12 0.16
CA VAL A 40 10.66 15.50 -0.36
C VAL A 40 11.66 16.47 0.27
N GLU A 41 12.02 16.30 1.54
CA GLU A 41 12.99 17.16 2.23
C GLU A 41 14.42 16.98 1.71
N HIS A 42 14.82 15.75 1.40
CA HIS A 42 16.22 15.44 1.10
C HIS A 42 16.54 15.20 -0.38
N CYS A 43 15.55 14.93 -1.23
CA CYS A 43 15.77 14.72 -2.66
C CYS A 43 15.45 15.97 -3.48
N PRO A 44 16.24 16.29 -4.52
CA PRO A 44 15.89 17.36 -5.43
C PRO A 44 14.63 17.02 -6.22
N GLU A 45 13.88 18.06 -6.61
CA GLU A 45 12.75 17.90 -7.54
C GLU A 45 13.26 17.27 -8.84
N SER A 46 12.78 16.05 -9.12
CA SER A 46 13.34 15.18 -10.15
C SER A 46 12.36 14.05 -10.49
N ARG A 47 12.60 13.38 -11.61
CA ARG A 47 11.84 12.19 -12.01
C ARG A 47 12.02 11.05 -10.99
N GLU A 48 13.21 10.93 -10.43
CA GLU A 48 13.58 9.94 -9.42
C GLU A 48 12.75 10.13 -8.14
N LEU A 49 12.60 11.36 -7.65
CA LEU A 49 11.73 11.66 -6.51
C LEU A 49 10.26 11.32 -6.82
N SER A 50 9.75 11.70 -8.00
CA SER A 50 8.38 11.34 -8.40
C SER A 50 8.18 9.82 -8.41
N LEU A 51 9.13 9.05 -8.97
CA LEU A 51 9.06 7.59 -8.98
C LEU A 51 9.17 6.99 -7.57
N ALA A 52 10.02 7.54 -6.71
CA ALA A 52 10.15 7.09 -5.32
C ALA A 52 8.83 7.25 -4.55
N LEU A 53 8.15 8.39 -4.72
CA LEU A 53 6.83 8.63 -4.13
C LEU A 53 5.77 7.68 -4.71
N THR A 54 5.73 7.49 -6.03
CA THR A 54 4.80 6.52 -6.66
C THR A 54 5.02 5.09 -6.16
N HIS A 55 6.27 4.64 -6.04
CA HIS A 55 6.57 3.29 -5.52
C HIS A 55 6.23 3.16 -4.03
N LEU A 56 6.36 4.23 -3.25
CA LEU A 56 5.92 4.23 -1.86
C LEU A 56 4.39 4.13 -1.75
N GLU A 57 3.65 4.85 -2.58
CA GLU A 57 2.19 4.72 -2.68
C GLU A 57 1.76 3.30 -3.10
N GLU A 58 2.44 2.73 -4.09
CA GLU A 58 2.21 1.35 -4.52
C GLU A 58 2.50 0.34 -3.39
N ALA A 59 3.59 0.53 -2.63
CA ALA A 59 3.90 -0.31 -1.49
C ALA A 59 2.78 -0.25 -0.42
N VAL A 60 2.25 0.94 -0.13
CA VAL A 60 1.11 1.13 0.78
C VAL A 60 -0.15 0.45 0.25
N PHE A 61 -0.42 0.58 -1.05
CA PHE A 61 -1.57 -0.08 -1.69
C PHE A 61 -1.49 -1.61 -1.51
N TRP A 62 -0.35 -2.22 -1.82
CA TRP A 62 -0.17 -3.67 -1.69
C TRP A 62 -0.16 -4.13 -0.24
N ALA A 63 0.40 -3.35 0.69
CA ALA A 63 0.36 -3.68 2.12
C ALA A 63 -1.07 -3.69 2.67
N ASN A 64 -1.88 -2.67 2.33
CA ASN A 64 -3.30 -2.64 2.70
C ASN A 64 -4.07 -3.80 2.05
N ALA A 65 -3.80 -4.10 0.77
CA ALA A 65 -4.42 -5.23 0.09
C ALA A 65 -4.05 -6.57 0.71
N ALA A 66 -2.82 -6.74 1.21
CA ALA A 66 -2.40 -7.94 1.92
C ALA A 66 -3.19 -8.13 3.22
N ILE A 67 -3.33 -7.08 4.04
CA ILE A 67 -4.16 -7.13 5.25
C ILE A 67 -5.62 -7.44 4.90
N ALA A 68 -6.18 -6.74 3.91
CA ALA A 68 -7.57 -6.93 3.51
C ALA A 68 -7.87 -8.36 3.01
N ARG A 69 -6.93 -8.97 2.26
CA ARG A 69 -7.13 -10.28 1.62
C ARG A 69 -6.67 -11.47 2.47
N ARG A 70 -5.75 -11.26 3.42
CA ARG A 70 -5.05 -12.33 4.15
C ARG A 70 -5.07 -12.19 5.68
N GLY A 71 -5.43 -11.02 6.20
CA GLY A 71 -5.55 -10.75 7.63
C GLY A 71 -6.96 -10.88 8.15
#